data_AF-A0A1V8RNI6-F1
#
_entry.id   AF-A0A1V8RNI6-F1
#
_cell.length_a   1.000
_cell.length_b   1.000
_cell.length_c   1.000
_cell.angle_alpha   90.00
_cell.angle_beta   90.00
_cell.angle_gamma   90.00
#
_symmetry.space_group_name_H-M   'P 1'
#
loop_
_entity.id
_entity.type
_entity.pdbx_description
1 polymer ?
#
loop_
_entity_poly.entity_id
_entity_poly.type
_entity_poly.pdbx_seq_one_letter_code
_entity_poly.pdbx_strand_id
1 'polypeptide(L)'
;MAKTPAEYQRAYRERKAEAAKLAGDPTDKIARQKFSEYIADNLDSFQSEVHYLLEWAGIKPDALPTFETDNDPEYDAESDGPYRGSIGRAERMAALLIDAGSNLANFVNRYKRKEITDRIREIENTDFHDHFVKSEAFKEHARLQKMLDQLDKQVRRPFPQWKVTGE
;
A
#
# COMPACT_ATOMS: atom_id res chain seq x y z
N MET A 1 -11.75 34.93 12.37
CA MET A 1 -13.08 34.31 12.13
C MET A 1 -13.28 33.19 13.13
N ALA A 2 -14.46 33.08 13.75
CA ALA A 2 -14.75 31.98 14.67
C ALA A 2 -14.80 30.67 13.87
N LYS A 3 -14.15 29.62 14.37
CA LYS A 3 -14.14 28.31 13.71
C LYS A 3 -15.57 27.76 13.61
N THR A 4 -15.90 27.15 12.50
CA THR A 4 -17.18 26.45 12.32
C THR A 4 -17.22 25.19 13.22
N PRO A 5 -18.40 24.68 13.58
CA PRO A 5 -18.52 23.42 14.33
C PRO A 5 -17.80 22.24 13.67
N ALA A 6 -17.77 22.20 12.33
CA ALA A 6 -17.03 21.18 11.57
C ALA A 6 -15.51 21.32 11.74
N GLU A 7 -14.99 22.55 11.76
CA GLU A 7 -13.56 22.82 12.02
C GLU A 7 -13.18 22.51 13.47
N TYR A 8 -14.07 22.75 14.44
CA TYR A 8 -13.85 22.34 15.83
C TYR A 8 -13.79 20.81 15.96
N GLN A 9 -14.72 20.08 15.33
CA GLN A 9 -14.69 18.62 15.33
C GLN A 9 -13.46 18.05 14.62
N ARG A 10 -13.05 18.66 13.51
CA ARG A 10 -11.84 18.26 12.78
C ARG A 10 -10.59 18.47 13.63
N ALA A 11 -10.44 19.66 14.24
CA ALA A 11 -9.33 19.95 15.15
C ALA A 11 -9.35 19.10 16.43
N TYR A 12 -10.52 18.65 16.88
CA TYR A 12 -10.62 17.69 17.99
C TYR A 12 -10.16 16.29 17.56
N ARG A 13 -10.57 15.81 16.38
CA ARG A 13 -10.12 14.53 15.82
C ARG A 13 -8.63 14.52 15.52
N GLU A 14 -8.10 15.60 14.96
CA GLU A 14 -6.65 15.79 14.72
C GLU A 14 -5.88 15.75 16.04
N ARG A 15 -6.31 16.49 17.07
CA ARG A 15 -5.69 16.43 18.40
C ARG A 15 -5.78 15.05 19.06
N LYS A 16 -6.92 14.35 18.93
CA LYS A 16 -7.09 12.99 19.46
C LYS A 16 -6.19 12.00 18.72
N ALA A 17 -6.04 12.15 17.41
CA ALA A 17 -5.12 11.34 16.59
C ALA A 17 -3.65 11.62 16.95
N GLU A 18 -3.27 12.89 17.15
CA GLU A 18 -1.93 13.26 17.62
C GLU A 18 -1.64 12.73 19.03
N ALA A 19 -2.59 12.84 19.96
CA ALA A 19 -2.45 12.30 21.30
C ALA A 19 -2.33 10.76 21.29
N ALA A 20 -3.07 10.09 20.41
CA ALA A 20 -2.96 8.64 20.22
C ALA A 20 -1.59 8.23 19.65
N LYS A 21 -0.99 9.04 18.77
CA LYS A 21 0.38 8.80 18.27
C LYS A 21 1.43 8.84 19.40
N LEU A 22 1.18 9.59 20.47
CA LEU A 22 2.12 9.76 21.58
C LEU A 22 1.93 8.73 22.72
N ALA A 23 0.84 7.96 22.71
CA ALA A 23 0.44 7.12 23.85
C ALA A 23 1.14 5.75 23.96
N GLY A 24 2.04 5.42 23.04
CA GLY A 24 2.61 4.07 22.89
C GLY A 24 1.63 3.08 22.25
N ASP A 25 2.12 1.94 21.78
CA ASP A 25 1.23 0.88 21.27
C ASP A 25 0.38 0.36 22.45
N PRO A 26 -0.96 0.35 22.36
CA PRO A 26 -1.82 -0.18 23.42
C PRO A 26 -1.48 -1.62 23.82
N THR A 27 -0.98 -2.42 22.88
CA THR A 27 -0.60 -3.83 23.10
C THR A 27 0.64 -3.98 23.98
N ASP A 28 1.51 -2.96 24.07
CA ASP A 28 2.71 -2.98 24.93
C ASP A 28 2.35 -3.31 26.39
N LYS A 29 1.16 -2.88 26.85
CA LYS A 29 0.71 -3.06 28.24
C LYS A 29 0.22 -4.47 28.55
N ILE A 30 -0.11 -5.25 27.52
CA ILE A 30 -0.69 -6.60 27.65
C ILE A 30 0.24 -7.69 27.10
N ALA A 31 1.20 -7.33 26.26
CA ALA A 31 2.17 -8.25 25.68
C ALA A 31 2.99 -8.92 26.80
N ARG A 32 2.97 -10.26 26.83
CA ARG A 32 3.77 -11.08 27.76
C ARG A 32 5.09 -11.55 27.17
N GLN A 33 5.19 -11.49 25.85
CA GLN A 33 6.32 -11.92 25.05
C GLN A 33 6.63 -10.79 24.06
N LYS A 34 7.92 -10.57 23.79
CA LYS A 34 8.33 -9.59 22.77
C LYS A 34 8.03 -10.12 21.38
N PHE A 35 7.80 -9.23 20.43
CA PHE A 35 7.56 -9.65 19.05
C PHE A 35 8.77 -10.36 18.43
N SER A 36 10.00 -9.97 18.78
CA SER A 36 11.21 -10.66 18.35
C SER A 36 11.28 -12.12 18.82
N GLU A 37 10.81 -12.38 20.04
CA GLU A 37 10.72 -13.73 20.60
C GLU A 37 9.61 -14.51 19.91
N TYR A 38 8.46 -13.87 19.64
CA TYR A 38 7.37 -14.50 18.90
C TYR A 38 7.78 -14.90 17.49
N ILE A 39 8.55 -14.06 16.79
CA ILE A 39 9.09 -14.40 15.46
C ILE A 39 10.06 -15.57 15.56
N ALA A 40 10.94 -15.60 16.56
CA ALA A 40 11.86 -16.72 16.75
C ALA A 40 11.12 -18.05 16.98
N ASP A 41 10.07 -18.04 17.80
CA ASP A 41 9.23 -19.22 18.06
C ASP A 41 8.42 -19.66 16.84
N ASN A 42 8.17 -18.75 15.89
CA ASN A 42 7.33 -18.97 14.70
C ASN A 42 8.12 -18.77 13.39
N LEU A 43 9.43 -19.02 13.41
CA LEU A 43 10.33 -18.66 12.30
C LEU A 43 9.94 -19.33 10.98
N ASP A 44 9.57 -20.61 11.01
CA ASP A 44 9.18 -21.36 9.81
C ASP A 44 7.92 -20.77 9.14
N SER A 45 6.92 -20.39 9.95
CA SER A 45 5.71 -19.70 9.46
C SER A 45 6.07 -18.33 8.90
N PHE A 46 6.89 -17.56 9.61
CA PHE A 46 7.30 -16.24 9.13
C PHE A 46 8.09 -16.31 7.81
N GLN A 47 8.99 -17.28 7.67
CA GLN A 47 9.75 -17.49 6.44
C GLN A 47 8.83 -17.88 5.27
N SER A 48 7.94 -18.83 5.48
CA SER A 48 7.06 -19.33 4.43
C SER A 48 5.96 -18.34 4.02
N GLU A 49 5.42 -17.57 4.96
CA GLU A 49 4.32 -16.64 4.72
C GLU A 49 4.79 -15.24 4.32
N VAL A 50 6.00 -14.83 4.70
CA VAL A 50 6.50 -13.46 4.44
C VAL A 50 7.77 -13.47 3.59
N HIS A 51 8.84 -14.13 4.03
CA HIS A 51 10.13 -14.04 3.33
C HIS A 51 10.06 -14.54 1.89
N TYR A 52 9.46 -15.71 1.64
CA TYR A 52 9.38 -16.25 0.29
C TYR A 52 8.56 -15.37 -0.66
N LEU A 53 7.50 -14.72 -0.17
CA LEU A 53 6.72 -13.81 -0.99
C LEU A 53 7.52 -12.55 -1.38
N LEU A 54 8.31 -12.02 -0.45
CA LEU A 54 9.17 -10.87 -0.69
C LEU A 54 10.31 -11.23 -1.65
N GLU A 55 10.92 -12.40 -1.49
CA GLU A 55 11.94 -12.91 -2.40
C GLU A 55 11.40 -13.09 -3.82
N TRP A 56 10.20 -13.66 -3.97
CA TRP A 56 9.53 -13.78 -5.27
C TRP A 56 9.16 -12.42 -5.88
N ALA A 57 8.93 -11.41 -5.04
CA ALA A 57 8.78 -10.02 -5.48
C ALA A 57 10.13 -9.35 -5.84
N GLY A 58 11.24 -10.07 -5.75
CA GLY A 58 12.59 -9.57 -6.03
C GLY A 58 13.21 -8.78 -4.88
N ILE A 59 12.57 -8.76 -3.71
CA ILE A 59 13.09 -8.12 -2.49
C ILE A 59 13.90 -9.18 -1.75
N LYS A 60 15.22 -9.04 -1.80
CA LYS A 60 16.11 -10.02 -1.20
C LYS A 60 16.00 -10.01 0.32
N PRO A 61 16.10 -11.18 1.00
CA PRO A 61 16.00 -11.27 2.45
C PRO A 61 17.02 -10.44 3.22
N ASP A 62 18.22 -10.24 2.65
CA ASP A 62 19.29 -9.43 3.25
C ASP A 62 19.00 -7.92 3.22
N ALA A 63 18.05 -7.47 2.40
CA ALA A 63 17.58 -6.09 2.33
C ALA A 63 16.39 -5.81 3.26
N LEU A 64 15.84 -6.84 3.92
CA LEU A 64 14.72 -6.68 4.84
C LEU A 64 15.20 -6.38 6.26
N PRO A 65 14.50 -5.50 7.00
CA PRO A 65 14.75 -5.33 8.43
C PRO A 65 14.62 -6.68 9.13
N THR A 66 15.60 -7.01 9.97
CA THR A 66 15.48 -8.18 10.85
C THR A 66 14.65 -7.83 12.08
N PHE A 67 13.88 -8.82 12.55
CA PHE A 67 13.05 -8.70 13.76
C PHE A 67 13.64 -9.45 14.96
N GLU A 68 14.91 -9.85 14.89
CA GLU A 68 15.57 -10.68 15.90
C GLU A 68 15.76 -9.98 17.25
N THR A 69 15.72 -8.64 17.27
CA THR A 69 15.88 -7.86 18.51
C THR A 69 14.92 -6.67 18.55
N ASP A 70 14.60 -6.21 19.75
CA ASP A 70 13.87 -4.94 19.96
C ASP A 70 14.75 -3.70 19.87
N ASN A 71 16.05 -3.84 19.56
CA ASN A 71 16.87 -2.67 19.31
C ASN A 71 16.39 -1.99 18.02
N ASP A 72 16.00 -0.73 18.11
CA ASP A 72 15.39 0.03 17.00
C ASP A 72 16.07 1.40 16.87
N PRO A 73 17.34 1.45 16.42
CA PRO A 73 18.10 2.69 16.37
C PRO A 73 17.58 3.69 15.33
N GLU A 74 16.77 3.23 14.37
CA GLU A 74 16.16 4.04 13.32
C GLU A 74 14.84 4.68 13.76
N TYR A 75 14.33 4.32 14.95
CA TYR A 75 13.09 4.87 15.48
C TYR A 75 13.19 6.38 15.70
N ASP A 76 12.26 7.10 15.09
CA ASP A 76 12.03 8.52 15.31
C ASP A 76 10.63 8.74 15.87
N ALA A 77 10.53 9.22 17.11
CA ALA A 77 9.23 9.45 17.77
C ALA A 77 8.33 10.46 17.02
N GLU A 78 8.91 11.38 16.24
CA GLU A 78 8.13 12.35 15.47
C GLU A 78 7.50 11.73 14.22
N SER A 79 8.28 10.92 13.48
CA SER A 79 7.85 10.28 12.23
C SER A 79 7.12 8.96 12.45
N ASP A 80 7.59 8.15 13.40
CA ASP A 80 7.13 6.78 13.65
C ASP A 80 6.06 6.71 14.73
N GLY A 81 5.76 7.80 15.43
CA GLY A 81 4.74 7.82 16.47
C GLY A 81 5.05 6.80 17.57
N PRO A 82 4.11 5.94 17.98
CA PRO A 82 4.32 5.06 19.13
C PRO A 82 5.05 3.75 18.79
N TYR A 83 5.31 3.51 17.50
CA TYR A 83 5.76 2.21 16.99
C TYR A 83 7.26 2.02 17.24
N ARG A 84 7.65 1.20 18.21
CA ARG A 84 9.05 0.98 18.59
C ARG A 84 9.42 -0.50 18.64
N GLY A 85 10.70 -0.79 18.56
CA GLY A 85 11.22 -2.15 18.69
C GLY A 85 10.89 -3.02 17.48
N SER A 86 10.98 -4.34 17.65
CA SER A 86 10.77 -5.29 16.55
C SER A 86 9.33 -5.22 15.99
N ILE A 87 8.33 -5.06 16.86
CA ILE A 87 6.93 -4.90 16.43
C ILE A 87 6.74 -3.61 15.63
N GLY A 88 7.25 -2.48 16.13
CA GLY A 88 7.10 -1.20 15.45
C GLY A 88 7.72 -1.20 14.06
N ARG A 89 8.91 -1.82 13.90
CA ARG A 89 9.52 -2.04 12.58
C ARG A 89 8.62 -2.88 11.67
N ALA A 90 8.01 -3.94 12.18
CA ALA A 90 7.14 -4.80 11.37
C ALA A 90 5.90 -4.04 10.89
N GLU A 91 5.30 -3.21 11.74
CA GLU A 91 4.14 -2.39 11.38
C GLU A 91 4.48 -1.28 10.38
N ARG A 92 5.65 -0.65 10.51
CA ARG A 92 6.19 0.29 9.53
C ARG A 92 6.42 -0.40 8.19
N MET A 93 7.08 -1.56 8.20
CA MET A 93 7.32 -2.35 6.99
C MET A 93 6.01 -2.72 6.29
N ALA A 94 5.00 -3.18 7.04
CA ALA A 94 3.68 -3.50 6.48
C ALA A 94 3.03 -2.27 5.80
N ALA A 95 3.06 -1.10 6.45
CA ALA A 95 2.52 0.12 5.87
C ALA A 95 3.26 0.53 4.59
N LEU A 96 4.60 0.54 4.63
CA LEU A 96 5.43 0.90 3.48
C LEU A 96 5.26 -0.06 2.30
N LEU A 97 5.13 -1.36 2.54
CA LEU A 97 4.89 -2.35 1.49
C LEU A 97 3.51 -2.17 0.83
N ILE A 98 2.49 -1.83 1.62
CA ILE A 98 1.15 -1.53 1.10
C ILE A 98 1.18 -0.27 0.23
N ASP A 99 1.86 0.79 0.68
CA ASP A 99 2.01 2.03 -0.07
C ASP A 99 2.81 1.80 -1.36
N ALA A 100 3.93 1.07 -1.28
CA ALA A 100 4.75 0.71 -2.43
C ALA A 100 3.96 -0.12 -3.45
N GLY A 101 3.23 -1.15 -3.02
CA GLY A 101 2.39 -1.97 -3.88
C GLY A 101 1.27 -1.16 -4.54
N SER A 102 0.64 -0.25 -3.80
CA SER A 102 -0.39 0.67 -4.32
C SER A 102 0.19 1.63 -5.36
N ASN A 103 1.37 2.19 -5.10
CA ASN A 103 2.05 3.09 -6.02
C ASN A 103 2.54 2.38 -7.28
N LEU A 104 3.07 1.16 -7.16
CA LEU A 104 3.45 0.34 -8.31
C LEU A 104 2.23 0.00 -9.17
N ALA A 105 1.10 -0.40 -8.56
CA ALA A 105 -0.14 -0.66 -9.28
C ALA A 105 -0.63 0.59 -10.03
N ASN A 106 -0.56 1.77 -9.40
CA ASN A 106 -0.88 3.04 -10.04
C ASN A 106 0.06 3.35 -11.22
N PHE A 107 1.36 3.09 -11.09
CA PHE A 107 2.33 3.31 -12.17
C PHE A 107 2.05 2.38 -13.35
N VAL A 108 1.84 1.09 -13.11
CA VAL A 108 1.46 0.09 -14.13
C VAL A 108 0.14 0.49 -14.81
N ASN A 109 -0.85 0.96 -14.06
CA ASN A 109 -2.11 1.44 -14.62
C ASN A 109 -1.88 2.63 -15.56
N ARG A 110 -1.16 3.68 -15.12
CA ARG A 110 -0.83 4.85 -15.96
C ARG A 110 -0.13 4.45 -17.25
N TYR A 111 0.86 3.56 -17.16
CA TYR A 111 1.57 3.05 -18.34
C TYR A 111 0.60 2.37 -19.31
N LYS A 112 -0.22 1.42 -18.85
CA LYS A 112 -1.20 0.72 -19.71
C LYS A 112 -2.21 1.69 -20.34
N ARG A 113 -2.73 2.65 -19.58
CA ARG A 113 -3.65 3.67 -20.12
C ARG A 113 -3.01 4.50 -21.21
N LYS A 114 -1.75 4.92 -21.01
CA LYS A 114 -0.99 5.67 -22.01
C LYS A 114 -0.89 4.87 -23.30
N GLU A 115 -0.41 3.62 -23.25
CA GLU A 115 -0.24 2.80 -24.45
C GLU A 115 -1.56 2.54 -25.18
N ILE A 116 -2.66 2.30 -24.45
CA ILE A 116 -3.99 2.12 -25.06
C ILE A 116 -4.48 3.43 -25.71
N THR A 117 -4.28 4.56 -25.04
CA THR A 117 -4.71 5.88 -25.55
C THR A 117 -3.92 6.26 -26.80
N ASP A 118 -2.61 6.02 -26.82
CA ASP A 118 -1.78 6.27 -27.99
C ASP A 118 -2.20 5.38 -29.16
N ARG A 119 -2.49 4.10 -28.90
CA ARG A 119 -3.01 3.20 -29.94
C ARG A 119 -4.38 3.63 -30.49
N ILE A 120 -5.26 4.14 -29.63
CA ILE A 120 -6.54 4.73 -30.06
C ILE A 120 -6.30 5.92 -31.01
N ARG A 121 -5.38 6.83 -30.66
CA ARG A 121 -5.03 7.98 -31.50
C ARG A 121 -4.45 7.57 -32.85
N GLU A 122 -3.63 6.51 -32.89
CA GLU A 122 -3.11 5.98 -34.15
C GLU A 122 -4.25 5.49 -35.07
N ILE A 123 -5.22 4.77 -34.51
CA ILE A 123 -6.40 4.30 -35.25
C ILE A 123 -7.24 5.49 -35.75
N GLU A 124 -7.48 6.49 -34.90
CA GLU A 124 -8.26 7.68 -35.23
C GLU A 124 -7.63 8.55 -36.33
N ASN A 125 -6.30 8.56 -36.42
CA ASN A 125 -5.54 9.31 -37.43
C ASN A 125 -5.24 8.50 -38.70
N THR A 126 -5.62 7.22 -38.76
CA THR A 126 -5.42 6.39 -39.95
C THR A 126 -6.50 6.70 -40.98
N ASP A 127 -6.09 7.05 -42.20
CA ASP A 127 -7.04 7.24 -43.30
C ASP A 127 -7.44 5.88 -43.88
N PHE A 128 -8.75 5.59 -43.87
CA PHE A 128 -9.28 4.30 -44.29
C PHE A 128 -9.93 4.42 -45.66
N HIS A 129 -9.26 3.92 -46.70
CA HIS A 129 -9.80 3.86 -48.07
C HIS A 129 -10.58 2.58 -48.37
N ASP A 130 -10.46 1.55 -47.53
CA ASP A 130 -11.18 0.27 -47.65
C ASP A 130 -12.19 0.09 -46.50
N HIS A 131 -13.43 -0.27 -46.85
CA HIS A 131 -14.53 -0.53 -45.92
C HIS A 131 -14.24 -1.70 -44.97
N PHE A 132 -13.52 -2.73 -45.41
CA PHE A 132 -13.17 -3.88 -44.56
C PHE A 132 -12.17 -3.46 -43.46
N VAL A 133 -11.12 -2.74 -43.86
CA VAL A 133 -10.10 -2.22 -42.94
C VAL A 133 -10.72 -1.25 -41.92
N LYS A 134 -11.66 -0.43 -42.37
CA LYS A 134 -12.42 0.49 -41.51
C LYS A 134 -13.25 -0.25 -40.45
N SER A 135 -13.91 -1.36 -40.81
CA SER A 135 -14.73 -2.14 -39.87
C SER A 135 -13.87 -2.76 -38.75
N GLU A 136 -12.72 -3.32 -39.11
CA GLU A 136 -11.78 -3.90 -38.13
C GLU A 136 -11.18 -2.84 -37.21
N ALA A 137 -10.85 -1.66 -37.74
CA ALA A 137 -10.38 -0.53 -36.95
C ALA A 137 -11.40 -0.08 -35.88
N PHE A 138 -12.69 -0.04 -36.22
CA PHE A 138 -13.74 0.29 -35.23
C PHE A 138 -13.91 -0.77 -34.15
N LYS A 139 -13.82 -2.07 -34.49
CA LYS A 139 -13.88 -3.14 -33.50
C LYS A 139 -12.72 -3.05 -32.52
N GLU A 140 -11.53 -2.78 -33.04
CA GLU A 140 -10.33 -2.62 -32.21
C GLU A 140 -10.44 -1.38 -31.31
N HIS A 141 -10.92 -0.25 -31.82
CA HIS A 141 -11.18 0.95 -31.01
C HIS A 141 -12.15 0.65 -29.85
N ALA A 142 -13.27 -0.01 -30.13
CA ALA A 142 -14.23 -0.41 -29.09
C ALA A 142 -13.62 -1.37 -28.06
N ARG A 143 -12.76 -2.31 -28.50
CA ARG A 143 -12.03 -3.22 -27.60
C ARG A 143 -11.08 -2.45 -26.68
N LEU A 144 -10.34 -1.48 -27.22
CA LEU A 144 -9.40 -0.64 -26.47
C LEU A 144 -10.13 0.26 -25.46
N GLN A 145 -11.27 0.85 -25.83
CA GLN A 145 -12.10 1.61 -24.89
C GLN A 145 -12.58 0.75 -23.72
N LYS A 146 -13.04 -0.47 -23.99
CA LYS A 146 -13.43 -1.41 -22.94
C LYS A 146 -12.26 -1.76 -22.00
N MET A 147 -11.03 -1.80 -22.50
CA MET A 147 -9.84 -1.99 -21.65
C MET A 147 -9.58 -0.77 -20.75
N LEU A 148 -9.79 0.46 -21.23
CA LEU A 148 -9.71 1.66 -20.39
C LEU A 148 -10.77 1.63 -19.28
N ASP A 149 -12.01 1.25 -19.59
CA ASP A 149 -13.08 1.13 -18.60
C ASP A 149 -12.73 0.10 -17.49
N GLN A 150 -12.01 -0.96 -17.85
CA GLN A 150 -11.52 -1.93 -16.87
C GLN A 150 -10.43 -1.33 -15.98
N LEU A 151 -9.55 -0.51 -16.54
CA LEU A 151 -8.47 0.16 -15.81
C LEU A 151 -8.98 1.28 -14.88
N ASP A 152 -10.22 1.75 -15.05
CA ASP A 152 -10.86 2.66 -14.10
C ASP A 152 -11.36 1.97 -12.82
N LYS A 153 -11.40 0.63 -12.82
CA LYS A 153 -11.88 -0.14 -11.67
C LYS A 153 -10.76 -0.34 -10.65
N GLN A 154 -11.12 -0.17 -9.37
CA GLN A 154 -10.21 -0.45 -8.26
C GLN A 154 -10.22 -1.94 -7.92
N VAL A 155 -9.03 -2.51 -7.72
CA VAL A 155 -8.86 -3.82 -7.09
C VAL A 155 -8.81 -3.61 -5.58
N ARG A 156 -9.81 -4.15 -4.86
CA ARG A 156 -9.87 -4.07 -3.40
C ARG A 156 -9.23 -5.32 -2.80
N ARG A 157 -8.17 -5.14 -2.02
CA ARG A 157 -7.60 -6.21 -1.19
C ARG A 157 -7.72 -5.83 0.29
N PRO A 158 -8.54 -6.55 1.08
CA PRO A 158 -8.60 -6.29 2.51
C PRO A 158 -7.31 -6.78 3.17
N PHE A 159 -6.81 -6.00 4.12
CA PHE A 159 -5.74 -6.40 5.03
C PHE A 159 -6.33 -6.60 6.43
N PRO A 160 -5.78 -7.53 7.24
CA PRO A 160 -6.10 -7.60 8.66
C PRO A 160 -5.85 -6.24 9.33
N GLN A 161 -6.57 -5.92 10.39
CA GLN A 161 -6.23 -4.75 11.19
C GLN A 161 -5.00 -5.09 12.05
N TRP A 162 -3.87 -4.40 11.84
CA TRP A 162 -2.68 -4.58 12.69
C TRP A 162 -2.43 -3.43 13.65
N LYS A 163 -2.92 -2.22 13.36
CA LYS A 163 -2.82 -1.06 14.25
C LYS A 163 -3.99 -1.00 15.21
N VAL A 164 -3.76 -0.81 16.50
CA VAL A 164 -4.86 -0.65 17.47
C VAL A 164 -4.75 0.68 18.22
N THR A 165 -5.90 1.23 18.60
CA THR A 165 -5.99 2.40 19.47
C THR A 165 -6.70 1.98 20.76
N GLY A 166 -6.17 2.38 21.92
CA GLY A 166 -6.80 2.09 23.20
C GLY A 166 -7.99 3.01 23.44
N GLU A 167 -9.20 2.52 23.22
CA GLU A 167 -10.43 3.07 23.79
C GLU A 167 -10.93 2.17 24.93
#